data_AF-A0A8S9IB58-F1
#
_entry.id   AF-A0A8S9IB58-F1
#
_cell.length_a   1.000
_cell.length_b   1.000
_cell.length_c   1.000
_cell.angle_alpha   90.00
_cell.angle_beta   90.00
_cell.angle_gamma   90.00
#
_symmetry.space_group_name_H-M   'P 1'
#
loop_
_entity.id
_entity.type
_entity.pdbx_description
1 polymer ?
#
loop_
_entity_poly.entity_id
_entity_poly.type
_entity_poly.pdbx_seq_one_letter_code
_entity_poly.pdbx_strand_id
1 'polypeptide(L)'
;MDSGGNIQFMGTRNFTRRESALHSEVEALRWAMENMFQHSTCQSFGTDCKELIAMIKELHAWPSFATELKRIETLQICFPDFIMFHERAIKFQTF
;
A
#
# COMPACT_ATOMS: atom_id res chain seq x y z
N MET A 1 3.40 -34.95 10.51
CA MET A 1 3.11 -33.73 11.28
C MET A 1 4.38 -32.92 11.25
N ASP A 2 4.51 -31.98 10.31
CA ASP A 2 5.60 -31.00 10.26
C ASP A 2 5.09 -29.74 9.56
N SER A 3 4.31 -28.94 10.31
CA SER A 3 3.87 -27.62 9.88
C SER A 3 5.01 -26.63 10.10
N GLY A 4 5.98 -26.64 9.19
CA GLY A 4 7.04 -25.63 9.11
C GLY A 4 6.45 -24.31 8.59
N GLY A 5 6.06 -23.43 9.51
CA GLY A 5 5.60 -22.07 9.20
C GLY A 5 6.67 -21.31 8.42
N ASN A 6 6.44 -21.13 7.12
CA ASN A 6 7.26 -20.27 6.29
C ASN A 6 6.74 -18.83 6.45
N ILE A 7 7.26 -18.11 7.44
CA ILE A 7 7.05 -16.67 7.54
C ILE A 7 7.91 -16.04 6.44
N GLN A 8 7.32 -15.89 5.25
CA GLN A 8 7.98 -15.30 4.11
C GLN A 8 8.04 -13.78 4.31
N PHE A 9 9.14 -13.32 4.92
CA PHE A 9 9.47 -11.89 5.00
C PHE A 9 9.71 -11.39 3.57
N MET A 10 8.71 -10.74 2.97
CA MET A 10 8.86 -10.10 1.66
C MET A 10 9.74 -8.87 1.83
N GLY A 11 11.05 -9.07 1.62
CA GLY A 11 12.08 -8.05 1.72
C GLY A 11 11.96 -6.99 0.62
N THR A 12 12.13 -5.74 1.05
CA THR A 12 12.06 -4.48 0.31
C THR A 12 12.68 -4.52 -1.09
N ARG A 13 11.87 -4.18 -2.10
CA ARG A 13 12.33 -3.93 -3.47
C ARG A 13 13.18 -2.66 -3.50
N ASN A 14 14.44 -2.78 -3.91
CA ASN A 14 15.34 -1.65 -4.05
C ASN A 14 14.86 -0.75 -5.19
N PHE A 15 14.29 0.41 -4.85
CA PHE A 15 13.95 1.46 -5.83
C PHE A 15 15.17 2.34 -6.10
N THR A 16 15.36 2.65 -7.37
CA THR A 16 16.49 3.41 -7.90
C THR A 16 16.57 4.77 -7.19
N ARG A 17 17.75 5.05 -6.65
CA ARG A 17 18.11 6.24 -5.87
C ARG A 17 17.64 7.55 -6.53
N ARG A 18 16.48 8.07 -6.07
CA ARG A 18 15.85 9.41 -6.31
C ARG A 18 14.49 9.39 -7.02
N GLU A 19 13.58 8.54 -6.59
CA GLU A 19 12.16 8.86 -6.64
C GLU A 19 11.79 9.40 -5.25
N SER A 20 10.97 10.45 -5.13
CA SER A 20 10.70 11.12 -3.86
C SER A 20 10.21 10.13 -2.78
N ALA A 21 10.35 10.47 -1.49
CA ALA A 21 9.80 9.64 -0.42
C ALA A 21 8.33 9.27 -0.70
N LEU A 22 7.55 10.24 -1.19
CA LEU A 22 6.17 10.05 -1.61
C LEU A 22 5.99 9.01 -2.74
N HIS A 23 6.90 8.95 -3.71
CA HIS A 23 6.84 7.94 -4.78
C HIS A 23 7.06 6.53 -4.24
N SER A 24 7.99 6.37 -3.30
CA SER A 24 8.22 5.08 -2.64
C SER A 24 7.01 4.63 -1.83
N GLU A 25 6.33 5.57 -1.16
CA GLU A 25 5.10 5.31 -0.39
C GLU A 25 3.92 4.89 -1.28
N VAL A 26 3.71 5.59 -2.40
CA VAL A 26 2.67 5.25 -3.39
C VAL A 26 2.91 3.86 -3.97
N GLU A 27 4.15 3.56 -4.33
CA GLU A 27 4.53 2.28 -4.91
C GLU A 27 4.45 1.13 -3.88
N ALA A 28 4.82 1.41 -2.62
CA ALA A 28 4.63 0.47 -1.51
C ALA A 28 3.16 0.15 -1.27
N LEU A 29 2.28 1.17 -1.29
CA LEU A 29 0.83 0.96 -1.19
C LEU A 29 0.30 0.13 -2.36
N ARG A 30 0.68 0.48 -3.60
CA ARG A 30 0.25 -0.27 -4.79
C ARG A 30 0.65 -1.74 -4.67
N TRP A 31 1.89 -2.00 -4.27
CA TRP A 31 2.38 -3.36 -4.07
C TRP A 31 1.63 -4.09 -2.96
N ALA A 32 1.36 -3.43 -1.82
CA ALA A 32 0.58 -4.00 -0.73
C ALA A 32 -0.85 -4.36 -1.17
N MET A 33 -1.51 -3.49 -1.93
CA MET A 33 -2.85 -3.73 -2.46
C MET A 33 -2.88 -4.89 -3.47
N GLU A 34 -1.90 -4.98 -4.38
CA GLU A 34 -1.80 -6.12 -5.31
C GLU A 34 -1.51 -7.43 -4.58
N ASN A 35 -0.63 -7.40 -3.59
CA ASN A 35 -0.28 -8.58 -2.80
C ASN A 35 -1.48 -9.06 -1.96
N MET A 36 -2.21 -8.14 -1.33
CA MET A 36 -3.44 -8.49 -0.62
C MET A 36 -4.50 -9.00 -1.59
N PHE A 37 -4.69 -8.39 -2.75
CA PHE A 37 -5.66 -8.85 -3.76
C PHE A 37 -5.47 -10.31 -4.17
N GLN A 38 -4.21 -10.79 -4.21
CA GLN A 38 -3.90 -12.17 -4.57
C GLN A 38 -3.95 -13.15 -3.38
N HIS A 39 -3.76 -12.67 -2.15
CA HIS A 39 -3.47 -13.54 -1.01
C HIS A 39 -4.40 -13.37 0.21
N SER A 40 -5.26 -12.34 0.25
CA SER A 40 -6.11 -12.04 1.40
C SER A 40 -7.36 -11.25 1.03
N THR A 41 -8.35 -11.23 1.93
CA THR A 41 -9.51 -10.32 1.87
C THR A 41 -9.30 -9.04 2.68
N CYS A 42 -8.10 -8.83 3.23
CA CYS A 42 -7.76 -7.61 3.98
C CYS A 42 -7.78 -6.37 3.08
N GLN A 43 -8.57 -5.37 3.47
CA GLN A 43 -8.75 -4.10 2.74
C GLN A 43 -8.32 -2.88 3.56
N SER A 44 -7.74 -3.10 4.74
CA SER A 44 -7.28 -2.06 5.66
C SER A 44 -5.78 -1.83 5.52
N PHE A 45 -5.39 -0.59 5.19
CA PHE A 45 -3.99 -0.20 5.00
C PHE A 45 -3.64 0.99 5.89
N GLY A 46 -2.51 0.87 6.61
CA GLY A 46 -1.96 1.95 7.43
C GLY A 46 -0.81 2.65 6.69
N THR A 47 -0.74 3.99 6.81
CA THR A 47 0.41 4.77 6.35
C THR A 47 0.74 5.89 7.33
N ASP A 48 2.01 6.14 7.58
CA ASP A 48 2.50 7.29 8.34
C ASP A 48 2.66 8.55 7.45
N CYS A 49 2.40 8.44 6.15
CA CYS A 49 2.55 9.52 5.20
C CYS A 49 1.22 10.26 4.95
N LYS A 50 1.10 11.45 5.54
CA LYS A 50 -0.08 12.31 5.38
C LYS A 50 -0.32 12.74 3.93
N GLU A 51 0.76 12.95 3.17
CA GLU A 51 0.66 13.29 1.75
C GLU A 51 0.09 12.14 0.92
N LEU A 52 0.43 10.88 1.26
CA LEU A 52 -0.17 9.71 0.62
C LEU A 52 -1.68 9.67 0.86
N ILE A 53 -2.13 9.96 2.08
CA ILE A 53 -3.56 10.01 2.40
C ILE A 53 -4.26 11.11 1.61
N ALA A 54 -3.66 12.29 1.49
CA ALA A 54 -4.21 13.37 0.67
C ALA A 54 -4.28 12.98 -0.81
N MET A 55 -3.25 12.31 -1.32
CA MET A 55 -3.19 11.82 -2.69
C MET A 55 -4.27 10.78 -2.98
N ILE A 56 -4.50 9.85 -2.05
CA ILE A 56 -5.53 8.81 -2.19
C ILE A 56 -6.94 9.40 -2.13
N LYS A 57 -7.15 10.47 -1.37
CA LYS A 57 -8.43 11.20 -1.33
C LYS A 57 -8.69 11.98 -2.62
N GLU A 58 -7.65 12.52 -3.24
CA GLU A 58 -7.76 13.35 -4.45
C GLU A 58 -6.80 12.87 -5.54
N LEU A 59 -7.00 11.65 -6.05
CA LEU A 59 -6.11 11.01 -7.02
C LEU A 59 -5.86 11.88 -8.27
N HIS A 60 -6.87 12.63 -8.71
CA HIS A 60 -6.77 13.51 -9.89
C HIS A 60 -5.99 14.81 -9.66
N ALA A 61 -5.74 15.20 -8.41
CA ALA A 61 -4.99 16.42 -8.08
C ALA A 61 -3.46 16.25 -8.23
N TRP A 62 -2.99 15.02 -8.49
CA TRP A 62 -1.56 14.67 -8.50
C TRP A 62 -1.10 14.13 -9.86
N PRO A 63 -0.97 15.00 -10.88
CA PRO A 63 -0.65 14.58 -12.24
C PRO A 63 0.73 13.91 -12.36
N SER A 64 1.66 14.21 -11.45
CA SER A 64 2.99 13.58 -11.41
C SER A 64 2.98 12.08 -11.07
N PHE A 65 1.87 11.57 -10.51
CA PHE A 65 1.69 10.17 -10.11
C PHE A 65 0.54 9.50 -10.86
N ALA A 66 0.08 10.10 -11.97
CA ALA A 66 -1.14 9.68 -12.65
C ALA A 66 -1.14 8.19 -13.06
N THR A 67 0.02 7.64 -13.40
CA THR A 67 0.17 6.24 -13.83
C THR A 67 -0.02 5.28 -12.65
N GLU A 68 0.64 5.56 -11.52
CA GLU A 68 0.59 4.79 -10.29
C GLU A 68 -0.82 4.86 -9.68
N LEU A 69 -1.40 6.08 -9.64
CA LEU A 69 -2.71 6.33 -9.08
C LEU A 69 -3.83 5.68 -9.90
N LYS A 70 -3.72 5.62 -11.23
CA LYS A 70 -4.68 4.88 -12.06
C LYS A 70 -4.71 3.38 -11.73
N ARG A 71 -3.55 2.79 -11.41
CA ARG A 71 -3.49 1.40 -10.96
C ARG A 71 -4.12 1.23 -9.57
N ILE A 72 -3.82 2.13 -8.64
CA ILE A 72 -4.43 2.13 -7.30
C ILE A 72 -5.94 2.31 -7.38
N GLU A 73 -6.45 3.23 -8.21
CA GLU A 73 -7.87 3.44 -8.47
C GLU A 73 -8.54 2.14 -8.95
N THR A 74 -7.89 1.43 -9.88
CA THR A 74 -8.40 0.15 -10.37
C THR A 74 -8.45 -0.90 -9.27
N LEU A 75 -7.43 -0.94 -8.39
CA LEU A 75 -7.41 -1.83 -7.24
C LEU A 75 -8.48 -1.44 -6.21
N GLN A 76 -8.74 -0.16 -5.98
CA GLN A 76 -9.81 0.29 -5.09
C GLN A 76 -11.20 -0.19 -5.54
N ILE A 77 -11.46 -0.29 -6.85
CA ILE A 77 -12.72 -0.87 -7.37
C ILE A 77 -12.88 -2.32 -6.93
N CYS A 78 -11.77 -3.06 -6.80
CA CYS A 78 -11.75 -4.43 -6.30
C CYS A 78 -11.87 -4.53 -4.76
N PHE A 79 -11.74 -3.42 -4.04
CA PHE A 79 -11.79 -3.34 -2.58
C PHE A 79 -12.94 -2.43 -2.12
N PRO A 80 -14.19 -2.95 -2.02
CA PRO A 80 -15.35 -2.15 -1.64
C PRO A 80 -15.26 -1.54 -0.23
N ASP A 81 -14.47 -2.14 0.65
CA ASP A 81 -14.26 -1.69 2.05
C ASP A 81 -12.82 -1.17 2.24
N PHE A 82 -12.23 -0.55 1.22
CA PHE A 82 -10.91 0.05 1.33
C PHE A 82 -10.85 1.09 2.45
N ILE A 83 -10.06 0.81 3.48
CA ILE A 83 -9.86 1.71 4.62
C ILE A 83 -8.38 2.09 4.68
N MET A 84 -8.09 3.37 4.49
CA MET A 84 -6.77 3.94 4.72
C MET A 84 -6.77 4.81 5.97
N PHE A 85 -5.88 4.53 6.92
CA PHE A 85 -5.73 5.34 8.12
C PHE A 85 -4.30 5.85 8.30
N HIS A 86 -4.20 7.05 8.87
CA HIS A 86 -2.92 7.62 9.27
C HIS A 86 -2.44 6.91 10.54
N GLU A 87 -1.45 6.05 10.40
CA GLU A 87 -0.84 5.37 11.53
C GLU A 87 0.39 6.17 11.98
N ARG A 88 0.30 6.86 13.13
CA ARG A 88 1.42 7.65 13.66
C ARG A 88 2.55 6.81 14.28
N ALA A 89 2.38 5.50 14.40
CA ALA A 89 3.39 4.56 14.86
C ALA A 89 2.85 3.14 14.75
N ILE A 90 3.68 2.23 14.25
CA ILE A 90 3.51 0.78 14.23
C ILE A 90 2.77 0.29 15.49
N LYS A 91 1.51 -0.11 15.34
CA LYS A 91 0.94 -1.17 16.17
C LYS A 91 0.87 -2.42 15.30
N PHE A 92 1.89 -3.28 15.44
CA PHE A 92 1.73 -4.69 15.13
C PHE A 92 0.58 -5.22 15.98
N GLN A 93 -0.63 -5.21 15.46
CA GLN A 93 -1.73 -5.96 16.03
C GLN A 93 -1.66 -7.35 15.42
N THR A 94 -0.93 -8.22 16.11
CA THR A 94 -0.97 -9.67 15.95
C THR A 94 -2.43 -10.10 16.12
N PHE A 95 -3.03 -10.67 15.07
CA PHE A 95 -4.21 -11.52 15.20
C PHE A 95 -3.77 -12.90 15.68
#